data_AF-A0AAV9BW55-F1
#
_entry.id   AF-A0AAV9BW55-F1
#
_cell.length_a   1.000
_cell.length_b   1.000
_cell.length_c   1.000
_cell.angle_alpha   90.00
_cell.angle_beta   90.00
_cell.angle_gamma   90.00
#
_symmetry.space_group_name_H-M   'P 1'
#
loop_
_entity.id
_entity.type
_entity.pdbx_description
1 polymer ?
#
loop_
_entity_poly.entity_id
_entity_poly.type
_entity_poly.pdbx_seq_one_letter_code
_entity_poly.pdbx_strand_id
1 'polypeptide(L)'
;MEALFNQFSTMSNQILTGDNPFNPYDVDHLLHLFELEAYNSWSSSAAASHASAFAFAAEAESSIKAVESDMDALIAAAMDEFHRTVEEAERLSESETRGLVGAAEKVKRAGESVGSAAAVASKRYLDGAVASATATMRSAFGSAGKIKKIYPY
;
A
#
# COMPACT_ATOMS: atom_id res chain seq x y z
N MET A 1 23.34 -28.87 50.93
CA MET A 1 22.53 -30.12 50.99
C MET A 1 23.35 -31.41 51.07
N GLU A 2 24.35 -31.66 50.23
CA GLU A 2 25.16 -32.90 50.29
C GLU A 2 25.88 -33.14 51.62
N ALA A 3 26.40 -32.08 52.24
CA ALA A 3 27.03 -32.17 53.56
C ALA A 3 26.07 -32.69 54.65
N LEU A 4 24.79 -32.31 54.59
CA LEU A 4 23.76 -32.78 55.52
C LEU A 4 23.43 -34.26 55.29
N PHE A 5 23.42 -34.73 54.04
CA PHE A 5 23.25 -36.15 53.72
C PHE A 5 24.43 -37.00 54.20
N ASN A 6 25.66 -36.50 54.05
CA ASN A 6 26.84 -37.16 54.60
C ASN A 6 26.77 -37.23 56.13
N GLN A 7 26.39 -36.13 56.79
CA GLN A 7 26.22 -36.11 58.25
C GLN A 7 25.15 -37.09 58.72
N PHE A 8 24.00 -37.14 58.02
CA PHE A 8 22.94 -38.12 58.29
C PHE A 8 23.42 -39.56 58.13
N SER A 9 24.17 -39.85 57.07
CA SER A 9 24.72 -41.19 56.80
C SER A 9 25.74 -41.60 57.86
N THR A 10 26.67 -40.71 58.23
CA THR A 10 27.64 -40.96 59.29
C THR A 10 26.96 -41.22 60.63
N MET A 11 25.99 -40.38 61.01
CA MET A 11 25.27 -40.53 62.28
C MET A 11 24.46 -41.83 62.32
N SER A 12 23.80 -42.17 61.21
CA SER A 12 23.06 -43.44 61.08
C SER A 12 23.98 -44.66 61.22
N ASN A 13 25.16 -44.63 60.60
CA ASN A 13 26.14 -45.72 60.71
C ASN A 13 26.67 -45.88 62.15
N GLN A 14 26.95 -44.77 62.85
CA GLN A 14 27.42 -44.80 64.25
C GLN A 14 26.39 -45.38 65.23
N ILE A 15 25.10 -45.10 64.99
CA ILE A 15 24.00 -45.69 65.78
C ILE A 15 23.91 -47.20 65.53
N LEU A 16 24.08 -47.64 64.28
CA LEU A 16 24.02 -49.05 63.89
C LEU A 16 25.20 -49.88 64.40
N THR A 17 26.41 -49.30 64.45
CA THR A 17 27.61 -49.98 64.98
C THR A 17 27.68 -49.99 66.51
N GLY A 18 26.83 -49.20 67.18
CA GLY A 18 26.81 -49.08 68.63
C GLY A 18 27.88 -48.14 69.19
N ASP A 19 28.59 -47.40 68.33
CA ASP A 19 29.65 -46.47 68.71
C ASP A 19 29.09 -45.18 69.36
N ASN A 20 27.82 -44.86 69.12
CA ASN A 20 27.14 -43.71 69.70
C ASN A 20 25.68 -44.04 70.06
N PRO A 21 25.23 -43.89 71.33
CA PRO A 21 23.84 -44.11 71.69
C PRO A 21 22.90 -43.13 70.95
N PHE A 22 21.73 -43.62 70.55
CA PHE A 22 20.72 -42.80 69.88
C PHE A 22 20.30 -41.61 70.75
N ASN A 23 20.43 -40.40 70.19
CA ASN A 23 19.97 -39.17 70.81
C ASN A 23 18.93 -38.47 69.90
N PRO A 24 17.66 -38.37 70.33
CA PRO A 24 16.62 -37.76 69.51
C PRO A 24 16.85 -36.28 69.22
N TYR A 25 17.58 -35.55 70.08
CA TYR A 25 17.89 -34.13 69.86
C TYR A 25 18.83 -33.91 68.66
N ASP A 26 19.74 -34.84 68.39
CA ASP A 26 20.68 -34.74 67.27
C ASP A 26 19.97 -34.98 65.93
N VAL A 27 18.97 -35.87 65.92
CA VAL A 27 18.10 -36.11 64.75
C VAL A 27 17.22 -34.88 64.49
N ASP A 28 16.60 -34.32 65.53
CA ASP A 28 15.75 -33.13 65.41
C ASP A 28 16.54 -31.92 64.89
N HIS A 29 17.75 -31.70 65.43
CA HIS A 29 18.63 -30.64 64.95
C HIS A 29 19.00 -30.82 63.47
N LEU A 30 19.34 -32.04 63.05
CA LEU A 30 19.69 -32.33 61.67
C LEU A 30 18.49 -32.15 60.72
N LEU A 31 17.28 -32.56 61.14
CA LEU A 31 16.04 -32.31 60.38
C LEU A 31 15.78 -30.82 60.20
N HIS A 32 15.97 -30.01 61.25
CA HIS A 32 15.83 -28.57 61.16
C HIS A 32 16.81 -27.93 60.17
N LEU A 33 18.06 -28.43 60.12
CA LEU A 33 19.04 -27.99 59.12
C LEU A 33 18.62 -28.37 57.68
N PHE A 34 18.02 -29.55 57.48
CA PHE A 34 17.46 -29.95 56.19
C PHE A 34 16.33 -29.05 55.73
N GLU A 35 15.40 -28.70 56.64
CA GLU A 35 14.29 -27.80 56.34
C GLU A 35 14.78 -26.41 55.92
N LEU A 36 15.74 -25.85 56.67
CA LEU A 36 16.32 -24.55 56.39
C LEU A 36 17.04 -24.53 55.03
N GLU A 37 17.87 -25.55 54.76
CA GLU A 37 18.59 -25.68 53.50
C GLU A 37 17.63 -25.89 52.31
N ALA A 38 16.57 -26.70 52.49
CA ALA A 38 15.55 -26.90 51.47
C ALA A 38 14.80 -25.61 51.16
N TYR A 39 14.42 -24.84 52.18
CA TYR A 39 13.77 -23.55 52.02
C TYR A 39 14.67 -22.53 51.29
N ASN A 40 15.94 -22.43 51.69
CA ASN A 40 16.91 -21.54 51.06
C ASN A 40 17.14 -21.89 49.58
N SER A 41 17.25 -23.19 49.27
CA SER A 41 17.39 -23.69 47.91
C SER A 41 16.16 -23.37 47.05
N TRP A 42 14.96 -23.63 47.58
CA TRP A 42 13.71 -23.31 46.88
C TRP A 42 13.55 -21.80 46.63
N SER A 43 13.80 -20.98 47.66
CA SER A 43 13.74 -19.52 47.55
C SER A 43 14.71 -18.98 46.50
N SER A 44 15.96 -19.47 46.52
CA SER A 44 16.97 -19.06 45.54
C SER A 44 16.60 -19.48 44.11
N SER A 45 16.09 -20.70 43.94
CA SER A 45 15.63 -21.22 42.65
C SER A 45 14.41 -20.44 42.12
N ALA A 46 13.45 -20.13 42.98
CA ALA A 46 12.29 -19.31 42.63
C ALA A 46 12.69 -17.88 42.22
N ALA A 47 13.61 -17.27 42.95
CA ALA A 47 14.15 -15.95 42.61
C ALA A 47 14.89 -15.95 41.27
N ALA A 48 15.71 -16.97 41.01
CA ALA A 48 16.41 -17.13 39.73
C ALA A 48 15.44 -17.33 38.55
N SER A 49 14.38 -18.13 38.76
CA SER A 49 13.32 -18.34 37.77
C SER A 49 12.54 -17.05 37.47
N HIS A 50 12.23 -16.27 38.51
CA HIS A 50 11.60 -14.96 38.32
C HIS A 50 12.50 -13.97 37.57
N ALA A 51 13.79 -13.94 37.90
CA ALA A 51 14.76 -13.08 37.23
C ALA A 51 14.90 -13.44 35.75
N SER A 52 14.94 -14.73 35.41
CA SER A 52 15.01 -15.17 34.01
C SER A 52 13.73 -14.87 33.23
N ALA A 53 12.56 -15.04 33.85
CA ALA A 53 11.28 -14.65 33.25
C ALA A 53 11.22 -13.13 32.96
N PHE A 54 11.71 -12.30 33.89
CA PHE A 54 11.76 -10.86 33.69
C PHE A 54 12.74 -10.47 32.58
N ALA A 55 13.93 -11.09 32.54
CA ALA A 55 14.90 -10.86 31.48
C ALA A 55 14.34 -11.22 30.10
N PHE A 56 13.64 -12.36 29.99
CA PHE A 56 12.99 -12.77 28.75
C PHE A 56 11.89 -11.78 28.31
N ALA A 57 11.07 -11.31 29.26
CA ALA A 57 10.03 -10.33 28.97
C ALA A 57 10.61 -9.00 28.49
N ALA A 58 11.69 -8.52 29.12
CA ALA A 58 12.38 -7.30 28.73
C ALA A 58 13.00 -7.39 27.33
N GLU A 59 13.63 -8.54 27.00
CA GLU A 59 14.19 -8.78 25.67
C GLU A 59 13.08 -8.84 24.61
N ALA A 60 11.98 -9.53 24.90
CA ALA A 60 10.83 -9.59 24.00
C ALA A 60 10.22 -8.20 23.76
N GLU A 61 10.09 -7.37 24.81
CA GLU A 61 9.61 -5.99 24.69
C GLU A 61 10.55 -5.12 23.85
N SER A 62 11.87 -5.24 24.06
CA SER A 62 12.88 -4.53 23.27
C SER A 62 12.82 -4.92 21.80
N SER A 63 12.68 -6.22 21.51
CA SER A 63 12.54 -6.75 20.15
C SER A 63 11.28 -6.22 19.46
N ILE A 64 10.14 -6.22 20.16
CA ILE A 64 8.88 -5.67 19.64
C ILE A 64 9.04 -4.18 19.33
N LYS A 65 9.62 -3.40 20.24
CA LYS A 65 9.85 -1.96 20.01
C LYS A 65 10.75 -1.68 18.80
N ALA A 66 11.77 -2.51 18.59
CA ALA A 66 12.63 -2.40 17.41
C ALA A 66 11.82 -2.65 16.12
N VAL A 67 11.01 -3.71 16.11
CA VAL A 67 10.14 -4.03 14.96
C VAL A 67 9.12 -2.92 14.70
N GLU A 68 8.51 -2.36 15.75
CA GLU A 68 7.57 -1.23 15.63
C GLU A 68 8.26 -0.02 14.99
N SER A 69 9.47 0.33 15.44
CA SER A 69 10.25 1.43 14.86
C SER A 69 10.58 1.20 13.39
N ASP A 70 10.95 -0.03 13.01
CA ASP A 70 11.24 -0.38 11.62
C ASP A 70 9.98 -0.32 10.75
N MET A 71 8.84 -0.77 11.28
CA MET A 71 7.55 -0.69 10.60
C MET A 71 7.11 0.76 10.40
N ASP A 72 7.25 1.61 11.42
CA ASP A 72 6.92 3.03 11.33
C ASP A 72 7.76 3.73 10.25
N ALA A 73 9.06 3.42 10.18
CA ALA A 73 9.95 3.94 9.14
C ALA A 73 9.52 3.48 7.74
N LEU A 74 9.16 2.20 7.60
CA LEU A 74 8.72 1.62 6.33
C LEU A 74 7.37 2.22 5.87
N ILE A 75 6.42 2.41 6.79
CA ILE A 75 5.12 3.03 6.49
C ILE A 75 5.32 4.49 6.10
N ALA A 76 6.16 5.23 6.82
CA ALA A 76 6.46 6.63 6.48
C ALA A 76 7.06 6.74 5.07
N ALA A 77 8.02 5.88 4.74
CA ALA A 77 8.62 5.84 3.40
C ALA A 77 7.60 5.48 2.32
N ALA A 78 6.76 4.46 2.57
CA ALA A 78 5.72 4.05 1.62
C ALA A 78 4.67 5.15 1.39
N MET A 79 4.30 5.89 2.44
CA MET A 79 3.36 7.00 2.33
C MET A 79 3.95 8.20 1.59
N ASP A 80 5.23 8.51 1.80
CA ASP A 80 5.94 9.56 1.04
C ASP A 80 6.05 9.19 -0.45
N GLU A 81 6.38 7.93 -0.77
CA GLU A 81 6.39 7.42 -2.14
C GLU A 81 4.99 7.47 -2.78
N PHE A 82 3.96 7.03 -2.05
CA PHE A 82 2.58 7.08 -2.50
C PHE A 82 2.14 8.52 -2.81
N HIS A 83 2.50 9.47 -1.95
CA HIS A 83 2.19 10.87 -2.17
C HIS A 83 2.83 11.40 -3.46
N ARG A 84 4.13 11.15 -3.66
CA ARG A 84 4.85 11.57 -4.88
C ARG A 84 4.25 10.94 -6.13
N THR A 85 3.92 9.65 -6.09
CA THR A 85 3.31 8.97 -7.25
C THR A 85 1.94 9.52 -7.60
N VAL A 86 1.12 9.88 -6.61
CA VAL A 86 -0.18 10.54 -6.84
C VAL A 86 0.02 11.93 -7.45
N GLU A 87 0.93 12.75 -6.90
CA GLU A 87 1.22 14.08 -7.44
C GLU A 87 1.74 14.02 -8.89
N GLU A 88 2.63 13.06 -9.19
CA GLU A 88 3.12 12.85 -10.55
C GLU A 88 2.02 12.39 -11.50
N ALA A 89 1.14 11.49 -11.05
CA ALA A 89 0.00 11.02 -11.84
C ALA A 89 -0.99 12.16 -12.14
N GLU A 90 -1.30 13.01 -11.16
CA GLU A 90 -2.17 14.17 -11.36
C GLU A 90 -1.55 15.16 -12.34
N ARG A 91 -0.26 15.49 -12.18
CA ARG A 91 0.46 16.37 -13.10
C ARG A 91 0.47 15.85 -14.53
N LEU A 92 0.69 14.53 -14.70
CA LEU A 92 0.65 13.88 -16.01
C LEU A 92 -0.75 13.92 -16.61
N SER A 93 -1.78 13.62 -15.82
CA SER A 93 -3.19 13.64 -16.24
C SER A 93 -3.61 15.04 -16.71
N GLU A 94 -3.24 16.09 -15.96
CA GLU A 94 -3.54 17.46 -16.38
C GLU A 94 -2.80 17.85 -17.67
N SER A 95 -1.53 17.43 -17.81
CA SER A 95 -0.73 17.68 -19.01
C SER A 95 -1.35 16.99 -20.23
N GLU A 96 -1.74 15.73 -20.08
CA GLU A 96 -2.39 14.95 -21.13
C GLU A 96 -3.74 15.55 -21.51
N THR A 97 -4.57 15.91 -20.53
CA THR A 97 -5.87 16.56 -20.75
C THR A 97 -5.72 17.88 -21.51
N ARG A 98 -4.76 18.74 -21.10
CA ARG A 98 -4.45 19.99 -21.82
C ARG A 98 -4.00 19.72 -23.26
N GLY A 99 -3.18 18.69 -23.47
CA GLY A 99 -2.75 18.25 -24.79
C GLY A 99 -3.92 17.82 -25.69
N LEU A 100 -4.84 17.01 -25.15
CA LEU A 100 -6.03 16.54 -25.84
C LEU A 100 -6.98 17.69 -26.21
N VAL A 101 -7.23 18.61 -25.27
CA VAL A 101 -8.03 19.81 -25.53
C VAL A 101 -7.40 20.65 -26.66
N GLY A 102 -6.09 20.88 -26.60
CA GLY A 102 -5.38 21.61 -27.64
C GLY A 102 -5.43 20.92 -29.01
N ALA A 103 -5.33 19.59 -29.05
CA ALA A 103 -5.50 18.81 -30.27
C ALA A 103 -6.94 18.91 -30.82
N ALA A 104 -7.95 18.79 -29.96
CA ALA A 104 -9.36 18.91 -30.32
C ALA A 104 -9.68 20.32 -30.86
N GLU A 105 -9.15 21.38 -30.24
CA GLU A 105 -9.31 22.75 -30.73
C GLU A 105 -8.68 22.94 -32.12
N LYS A 106 -7.49 22.38 -32.36
CA LYS A 106 -6.84 22.43 -33.68
C LYS A 106 -7.69 21.72 -34.73
N VAL A 107 -8.23 20.55 -34.41
CA VAL A 107 -9.13 19.79 -35.30
C VAL A 107 -10.41 20.60 -35.57
N LYS A 108 -11.01 21.21 -34.54
CA LYS A 108 -12.19 22.05 -34.68
C LYS A 108 -11.94 23.24 -35.63
N ARG A 109 -10.85 24.00 -35.41
CA ARG A 109 -10.48 25.14 -36.27
C ARG A 109 -10.20 24.71 -37.71
N ALA A 110 -9.53 23.56 -37.89
CA ALA A 110 -9.32 22.99 -39.22
C ALA A 110 -10.67 22.65 -39.88
N GLY A 111 -11.59 22.00 -39.17
CA GLY A 111 -12.94 21.70 -39.65
C GLY A 111 -13.75 22.94 -40.04
N GLU A 112 -13.72 24.00 -39.22
CA GLU A 112 -14.37 25.28 -39.51
C GLU A 112 -13.80 25.93 -40.77
N SER A 113 -12.47 25.91 -40.95
CA SER A 113 -11.81 26.46 -42.14
C SER A 113 -12.17 25.68 -43.42
N VAL A 114 -12.19 24.35 -43.36
CA VAL A 114 -12.61 23.48 -44.46
C VAL A 114 -14.08 23.70 -44.80
N GLY A 115 -14.95 23.77 -43.78
CA GLY A 115 -16.38 24.05 -43.97
C GLY A 115 -16.62 25.42 -44.62
N SER A 116 -15.88 26.46 -44.20
CA SER A 116 -15.95 27.79 -44.80
C SER A 116 -15.51 27.78 -46.26
N ALA A 117 -14.37 27.13 -46.57
CA ALA A 117 -13.87 27.00 -47.93
C ALA A 117 -14.87 26.25 -48.84
N ALA A 118 -15.45 25.15 -48.35
CA ALA A 118 -16.47 24.40 -49.06
C ALA A 118 -17.72 25.25 -49.33
N ALA A 119 -18.21 26.01 -48.34
CA ALA A 119 -19.36 26.89 -48.51
C ALA A 119 -19.12 27.99 -49.58
N VAL A 120 -17.92 28.59 -49.61
CA VAL A 120 -17.55 29.57 -50.64
C VAL A 120 -17.51 28.92 -52.03
N ALA A 121 -16.94 27.72 -52.16
CA ALA A 121 -16.90 26.99 -53.41
C ALA A 121 -18.30 26.61 -53.90
N SER A 122 -19.15 26.08 -53.01
CA SER A 122 -20.55 25.75 -53.32
C SER A 122 -21.35 26.98 -53.76
N LYS A 123 -21.17 28.13 -53.07
CA LYS A 123 -21.82 29.38 -53.47
C LYS A 123 -21.40 29.81 -54.88
N ARG A 124 -20.10 29.77 -55.19
CA ARG A 124 -19.60 30.10 -56.55
C ARG A 124 -20.14 29.16 -57.62
N TYR A 125 -20.26 27.88 -57.30
CA TYR A 125 -20.86 26.91 -58.22
C TYR A 125 -22.34 27.20 -58.48
N LEU A 126 -23.13 27.46 -57.42
CA LEU A 126 -24.54 27.82 -57.54
C LEU A 126 -24.72 29.13 -58.31
N ASP A 127 -23.93 30.16 -58.02
CA ASP A 127 -23.97 31.43 -58.74
C ASP A 127 -23.67 31.24 -60.23
N GLY A 128 -22.69 30.40 -60.58
CA GLY A 128 -22.38 30.02 -61.96
C GLY A 128 -23.52 29.26 -62.65
N ALA A 129 -24.15 28.31 -61.95
CA ALA A 129 -25.29 27.56 -62.46
C ALA A 129 -26.51 28.47 -62.69
N VAL A 130 -26.79 29.38 -61.76
CA VAL A 130 -27.87 30.38 -61.88
C VAL A 130 -27.60 31.35 -63.02
N ALA A 131 -26.37 31.86 -63.15
CA ALA A 131 -25.97 32.73 -64.25
C ALA A 131 -26.13 32.00 -65.60
N SER A 132 -25.72 30.74 -65.68
CA SER A 132 -25.89 29.90 -66.86
C SER A 132 -27.37 29.68 -67.19
N ALA A 133 -28.18 29.28 -66.21
CA ALA A 133 -29.62 29.07 -66.39
C ALA A 133 -30.32 30.37 -66.83
N THR A 134 -29.94 31.52 -66.26
CA THR A 134 -30.45 32.83 -66.65
C THR A 134 -30.06 33.18 -68.09
N ALA A 135 -28.82 32.91 -68.49
CA ALA A 135 -28.38 33.10 -69.87
C ALA A 135 -29.14 32.20 -70.85
N THR A 136 -29.36 30.93 -70.49
CA THR A 136 -30.16 29.98 -71.27
C THR A 136 -31.62 30.43 -71.37
N MET A 137 -32.24 30.89 -70.27
CA MET A 137 -33.60 31.44 -70.30
C MET A 137 -33.69 32.70 -71.16
N ARG A 138 -32.70 33.60 -71.05
CA ARG A 138 -32.63 34.83 -71.84
C ARG A 138 -32.45 34.54 -73.33
N SER A 139 -31.65 33.55 -73.68
CA SER A 139 -31.49 33.11 -75.08
C SER A 139 -32.75 32.44 -75.61
N ALA A 140 -33.44 31.63 -74.79
CA ALA A 140 -34.72 31.01 -75.13
C ALA A 140 -35.86 32.05 -75.28
N PHE A 141 -35.91 33.09 -74.44
CA PHE A 141 -36.88 34.18 -74.57
C PHE A 141 -36.55 35.12 -75.73
N GLY A 142 -35.26 35.38 -75.99
CA GLY A 142 -34.80 36.13 -77.15
C GLY A 142 -35.07 35.41 -78.48
N SER A 143 -35.15 34.08 -78.47
CA SER A 143 -35.56 33.27 -79.62
C SER A 143 -37.08 33.04 -79.70
N ALA A 144 -37.84 33.20 -78.60
CA ALA A 144 -39.31 33.15 -78.60
C ALA A 144 -39.97 34.29 -79.41
N GLY A 145 -39.25 35.39 -79.69
CA GLY A 145 -39.67 36.41 -80.65
C GLY A 145 -39.52 35.99 -82.13
N LYS A 146 -38.87 34.85 -82.41
CA LYS A 146 -38.68 34.26 -83.74
C LYS A 146 -39.29 32.86 -83.82
N ILE A 147 -40.51 32.67 -83.30
CA ILE A 147 -41.27 31.46 -83.63
C ILE A 147 -41.70 31.57 -85.10
N LYS A 148 -40.99 30.88 -85.97
CA LYS A 148 -41.40 30.66 -87.36
C LYS A 148 -42.73 29.90 -87.32
N LYS A 149 -43.84 30.53 -87.73
CA LYS A 149 -45.13 29.84 -87.92
C LYS A 149 -44.90 28.69 -88.90
N ILE A 150 -45.00 27.45 -88.42
CA ILE A 150 -45.03 26.27 -89.27
C ILE A 150 -46.50 26.07 -89.66
N TYR A 151 -46.83 26.24 -90.94
CA TYR A 151 -48.14 25.87 -91.48
C TYR A 151 -48.09 24.39 -91.93
N PRO A 152 -49.14 23.60 -91.68
CA PRO A 152 -49.18 22.19 -92.07
C PRO A 152 -49.58 22.00 -93.55
N TYR A 153 -48.98 20.95 -94.12
CA TYR A 153 -49.08 20.33 -95.45
C TYR A 153 -48.34 21.00 -96.61
#